data_AF-A0A9P8DYM6-F1
#
_entry.id   AF-A0A9P8DYM6-F1
#
_cell.length_a   1.000
_cell.length_b   1.000
_cell.length_c   1.000
_cell.angle_alpha   90.00
_cell.angle_beta   90.00
_cell.angle_gamma   90.00
#
_symmetry.space_group_name_H-M   'P 1'
#
loop_
_entity.id
_entity.type
_entity.pdbx_description
1 polymer ?
#
loop_
_entity_poly.entity_id
_entity_poly.type
_entity_poly.pdbx_seq_one_letter_code
_entity_poly.pdbx_strand_id
1 'polypeptide(L)'
;MKVGCLQFAPRLGEVHDNIRKADSLLEGTSSSELDLLVLPEMAFSGYNFPNLEAITPFLEPTSSGPSAEWAKRTAARLNCIVAVGYPEITLEGKRYNTVVSISPDGTVAASYRKTFLYYTDETWASEGDTGFYNGTLGSVGQACMGICMDINPRRFEAPWSAYEFANHCVDSDTPLVVLSMAWLTRLLPQQLHETGMQPDLETLSYWLERFVPVVQSERQGGIVVVMANRCGTEPGMVAGVSQGIDDEGQEVVGYAGTSCVLMVEQGEVRIFDILGKAEERLLKIDTTEPPQFALRAKVS
;
A
#
# COMPACT_ATOMS: atom_id res chain seq x y z
N MET A 1 6.47 -18.17 1.03
CA MET A 1 6.87 -16.94 0.32
C MET A 1 7.27 -15.95 1.40
N LYS A 2 8.42 -15.31 1.24
CA LYS A 2 8.90 -14.31 2.17
C LYS A 2 8.52 -12.91 1.72
N VAL A 3 7.74 -12.20 2.51
CA VAL A 3 7.19 -10.89 2.18
C VAL A 3 7.70 -9.84 3.16
N GLY A 4 8.07 -8.69 2.61
CA GLY A 4 8.43 -7.49 3.34
C GLY A 4 7.38 -6.41 3.11
N CYS A 5 6.81 -5.83 4.17
CA CYS A 5 6.07 -4.57 4.08
C CYS A 5 6.91 -3.48 4.75
N LEU A 6 7.32 -2.47 4.00
CA LEU A 6 8.03 -1.34 4.57
C LEU A 6 7.03 -0.27 5.00
N GLN A 7 6.76 -0.18 6.30
CA GLN A 7 5.96 0.91 6.84
C GLN A 7 6.87 2.01 7.35
N PHE A 8 6.65 3.22 6.88
CA PHE A 8 7.36 4.41 7.35
C PHE A 8 6.50 5.66 7.16
N ALA A 9 6.99 6.80 7.64
CA ALA A 9 6.33 8.08 7.55
C ALA A 9 7.03 9.02 6.55
N PRO A 10 6.75 8.89 5.23
CA PRO A 10 7.27 9.83 4.25
C PRO A 10 6.89 11.27 4.61
N ARG A 11 7.79 12.22 4.40
CA ARG A 11 7.47 13.65 4.49
C ARG A 11 7.17 14.22 3.11
N LEU A 12 6.13 15.06 3.02
CA LEU A 12 5.69 15.65 1.76
C LEU A 12 6.83 16.44 1.09
N GLY A 13 7.15 16.09 -0.16
CA GLY A 13 8.17 16.73 -0.98
C GLY A 13 9.63 16.41 -0.65
N GLU A 14 9.90 15.68 0.44
CA GLU A 14 11.25 15.40 0.94
C GLU A 14 11.84 14.10 0.36
N VAL A 15 11.86 13.98 -0.98
CA VAL A 15 12.17 12.74 -1.71
C VAL A 15 13.47 12.07 -1.27
N HIS A 16 14.55 12.84 -1.16
CA HIS A 16 15.85 12.29 -0.77
C HIS A 16 15.88 11.81 0.69
N ASP A 17 15.16 12.48 1.59
CA ASP A 17 15.09 12.10 3.00
C ASP A 17 14.26 10.85 3.18
N ASN A 18 13.15 10.75 2.45
CA ASN A 18 12.28 9.57 2.44
C ASN A 18 13.03 8.34 1.91
N ILE A 19 13.81 8.49 0.84
CA ILE A 19 14.70 7.43 0.33
C ILE A 19 15.72 7.02 1.39
N ARG A 20 16.42 7.99 2.01
CA ARG A 20 17.40 7.70 3.07
C ARG A 20 16.77 6.98 4.26
N LYS A 21 15.54 7.35 4.64
CA LYS A 21 14.79 6.69 5.69
C LYS A 21 14.48 5.24 5.31
N ALA A 22 13.96 5.00 4.11
CA ALA A 22 13.70 3.65 3.62
C ALA A 22 14.98 2.80 3.59
N ASP A 23 16.10 3.34 3.10
CA ASP A 23 17.40 2.66 3.12
C ASP A 23 17.83 2.28 4.55
N SER A 24 17.66 3.18 5.52
CA SER A 24 18.00 2.91 6.92
C SER A 24 17.13 1.81 7.54
N LEU A 25 15.84 1.74 7.19
CA LEU A 25 14.92 0.72 7.69
C LEU A 25 15.15 -0.65 7.04
N LEU A 26 15.77 -0.69 5.86
CA LEU A 26 16.18 -1.91 5.18
C LEU A 26 17.62 -2.33 5.50
N GLU A 27 18.34 -1.55 6.30
CA GLU A 27 19.71 -1.87 6.72
C GLU A 27 19.74 -3.22 7.44
N GLY A 28 20.76 -4.04 7.14
CA GLY A 28 20.90 -5.38 7.70
C GLY A 28 19.99 -6.45 7.09
N THR A 29 19.05 -6.11 6.19
CA THR A 29 18.26 -7.11 5.46
C THR A 29 19.10 -7.75 4.36
N SER A 30 19.22 -9.08 4.39
CA SER A 30 20.01 -9.87 3.44
C SER A 30 19.19 -10.36 2.23
N SER A 31 19.88 -10.82 1.18
CA SER A 31 19.28 -11.16 -0.12
C SER A 31 18.47 -12.46 -0.18
N SER A 32 18.36 -13.19 0.93
CA SER A 32 17.57 -14.43 1.03
C SER A 32 16.39 -14.32 2.00
N GLU A 33 16.18 -13.12 2.54
CA GLU A 33 15.14 -12.86 3.52
C GLU A 33 13.79 -12.51 2.90
N LEU A 34 13.74 -12.07 1.63
CA LEU A 34 12.53 -11.61 0.97
C LEU A 34 12.44 -12.18 -0.46
N ASP A 35 11.24 -12.58 -0.86
CA ASP A 35 10.86 -12.83 -2.25
C ASP A 35 10.15 -11.59 -2.85
N LEU A 36 9.44 -10.84 -2.01
CA LEU A 36 8.70 -9.62 -2.35
C LEU A 36 8.88 -8.55 -1.26
N LEU A 37 9.16 -7.31 -1.65
CA LEU A 37 9.15 -6.12 -0.81
C LEU A 37 8.12 -5.14 -1.34
N VAL A 38 7.17 -4.71 -0.51
CA VAL A 38 6.10 -3.78 -0.86
C VAL A 38 6.24 -2.51 -0.06
N LEU A 39 6.28 -1.38 -0.76
CA LEU A 39 6.29 -0.03 -0.18
C LEU A 39 4.89 0.60 -0.23
N PRO A 40 4.64 1.62 0.60
CA PRO A 40 3.38 2.34 0.62
C PRO A 40 3.13 3.13 -0.68
N GLU A 41 1.91 3.60 -0.81
CA GLU A 41 1.50 4.50 -1.89
C GLU A 41 2.32 5.80 -1.81
N MET A 42 2.81 6.27 -2.95
CA MET A 42 3.56 7.54 -3.05
C MET A 42 4.76 7.61 -2.06
N ALA A 43 5.50 6.50 -1.97
CA ALA A 43 6.44 6.22 -0.89
C ALA A 43 7.51 7.30 -0.67
N PHE A 44 7.99 7.94 -1.73
CA PHE A 44 9.07 8.93 -1.61
C PHE A 44 8.63 10.37 -1.80
N SER A 45 7.50 10.64 -2.44
CA SER A 45 7.00 12.02 -2.60
C SER A 45 6.21 12.53 -1.39
N GLY A 46 5.68 11.64 -0.56
CA GLY A 46 4.53 11.97 0.28
C GLY A 46 3.24 12.03 -0.56
N TYR A 47 2.09 12.26 0.07
CA TYR A 47 0.79 12.00 -0.56
C TYR A 47 -0.06 13.26 -0.73
N ASN A 48 -0.17 14.11 0.29
CA ASN A 48 -1.18 15.15 0.37
C ASN A 48 -0.87 16.43 -0.47
N PHE A 49 -0.65 16.27 -1.77
CA PHE A 49 -0.50 17.38 -2.69
C PHE A 49 -1.86 18.01 -3.01
N PRO A 50 -2.05 19.34 -2.82
CA PRO A 50 -3.37 19.97 -2.95
C PRO A 50 -3.82 20.18 -4.40
N ASN A 51 -2.90 20.16 -5.37
CA ASN A 51 -3.17 20.41 -6.77
C ASN A 51 -2.01 19.99 -7.67
N LEU A 52 -2.22 20.09 -8.98
CA LEU A 52 -1.21 19.83 -10.00
C LEU A 52 0.08 20.63 -9.80
N GLU A 53 0.01 21.93 -9.53
CA GLU A 53 1.21 22.77 -9.41
C GLU A 53 2.12 22.27 -8.29
N ALA A 54 1.53 21.91 -7.14
CA ALA A 54 2.25 21.41 -5.98
C ALA A 54 2.94 20.05 -6.24
N ILE A 55 2.31 19.13 -6.98
CA ILE A 55 2.90 17.81 -7.27
C ILE A 55 3.84 17.81 -8.47
N THR A 56 3.71 18.78 -9.40
CA THR A 56 4.47 18.81 -10.66
C THR A 56 5.98 18.60 -10.49
N PRO A 57 6.66 19.19 -9.49
CA PRO A 57 8.10 18.99 -9.26
C PRO A 57 8.49 17.54 -8.89
N PHE A 58 7.53 16.73 -8.46
CA PHE A 58 7.73 15.38 -7.94
C PHE A 58 7.27 14.29 -8.90
N LEU A 59 6.61 14.64 -10.01
CA LEU A 59 6.21 13.68 -11.05
C LEU A 59 7.45 12.99 -11.64
N GLU A 60 7.41 11.67 -11.72
CA GLU A 60 8.50 10.85 -12.27
C GLU A 60 8.09 10.19 -13.59
N PRO A 61 8.98 10.09 -14.59
CA PRO A 61 8.65 9.42 -15.85
C PRO A 61 8.27 7.95 -15.64
N THR A 62 7.35 7.42 -16.45
CA THR A 62 6.92 6.01 -16.40
C THR A 62 8.08 5.03 -16.21
N SER A 63 8.06 4.27 -15.11
CA SER A 63 9.06 3.24 -14.75
C SER A 63 10.52 3.75 -14.69
N SER A 64 10.71 5.04 -14.44
CA SER A 64 11.99 5.73 -14.31
C SER A 64 11.88 6.81 -13.22
N GLY A 65 12.99 7.45 -12.90
CA GLY A 65 13.04 8.47 -11.84
C GLY A 65 13.44 7.90 -10.47
N PRO A 66 13.50 8.76 -9.43
CA PRO A 66 14.00 8.40 -8.11
C PRO A 66 13.43 7.10 -7.53
N SER A 67 12.10 6.89 -7.64
CA SER A 67 11.41 5.73 -7.08
C SER A 67 11.76 4.44 -7.83
N ALA A 68 11.68 4.45 -9.16
CA ALA A 68 12.01 3.28 -9.97
C ALA A 68 13.51 2.93 -9.91
N GLU A 69 14.38 3.92 -9.90
CA GLU A 69 15.83 3.71 -9.77
C GLU A 69 16.21 3.19 -8.37
N TRP A 70 15.54 3.66 -7.32
CA TRP A 70 15.68 3.08 -5.99
C TRP A 70 15.22 1.62 -5.98
N ALA A 71 14.05 1.32 -6.57
CA ALA A 71 13.54 -0.05 -6.63
C ALA A 71 14.47 -1.00 -7.40
N LYS A 72 15.05 -0.57 -8.53
CA LYS A 72 16.06 -1.36 -9.28
C LYS A 72 17.27 -1.71 -8.42
N ARG A 73 17.85 -0.74 -7.71
CA ARG A 73 19.00 -0.97 -6.83
C ARG A 73 18.64 -1.90 -5.67
N THR A 74 17.48 -1.69 -5.05
CA THR A 74 17.03 -2.49 -3.90
C THR A 74 16.67 -3.92 -4.33
N ALA A 75 15.98 -4.10 -5.45
CA ALA A 75 15.62 -5.41 -6.00
C ALA A 75 16.87 -6.25 -6.30
N ALA A 76 17.88 -5.65 -6.94
CA ALA A 76 19.16 -6.32 -7.19
C ALA A 76 19.91 -6.65 -5.89
N ARG A 77 19.96 -5.72 -4.92
CA ARG A 77 20.66 -5.91 -3.64
C ARG A 77 20.02 -7.00 -2.78
N LEU A 78 18.69 -6.99 -2.69
CA LEU A 78 17.91 -7.93 -1.88
C LEU A 78 17.50 -9.19 -2.63
N ASN A 79 17.81 -9.28 -3.93
CA ASN A 79 17.42 -10.39 -4.80
C ASN A 79 15.91 -10.75 -4.69
N CYS A 80 15.05 -9.73 -4.65
CA CYS A 80 13.61 -9.87 -4.51
C CYS A 80 12.85 -8.94 -5.48
N ILE A 81 11.55 -9.19 -5.68
CA ILE A 81 10.67 -8.22 -6.36
C ILE A 81 10.46 -7.02 -5.42
N VAL A 82 10.58 -5.79 -5.94
CA VAL A 82 10.28 -4.57 -5.17
C VAL A 82 9.12 -3.81 -5.82
N ALA A 83 8.01 -3.65 -5.10
CA ALA A 83 6.87 -2.83 -5.50
C ALA A 83 6.89 -1.48 -4.77
N VAL A 84 6.89 -0.37 -5.52
CA VAL A 84 6.95 0.99 -4.98
C VAL A 84 5.93 1.92 -5.63
N GLY A 85 5.17 2.65 -4.82
CA GLY A 85 4.22 3.67 -5.26
C GLY A 85 4.90 5.01 -5.56
N TYR A 86 4.55 5.67 -6.66
CA TYR A 86 5.12 6.93 -7.11
C TYR A 86 4.14 7.74 -7.99
N PRO A 87 4.31 9.08 -8.06
CA PRO A 87 3.54 9.92 -8.96
C PRO A 87 4.10 9.85 -10.37
N GLU A 88 3.38 9.20 -11.28
CA GLU A 88 3.82 8.96 -12.65
C GLU A 88 3.47 10.14 -13.57
N ILE A 89 4.36 10.46 -14.51
CA ILE A 89 4.05 11.20 -15.74
C ILE A 89 4.51 10.41 -16.99
N THR A 90 3.59 10.26 -17.94
CA THR A 90 3.85 9.62 -19.24
C THR A 90 4.53 10.58 -20.21
N LEU A 91 5.07 10.05 -21.32
CA LEU A 91 5.63 10.88 -22.39
C LEU A 91 4.59 11.83 -23.01
N GLU A 92 3.31 11.42 -23.01
CA GLU A 92 2.17 12.20 -23.48
C GLU A 92 1.65 13.22 -22.45
N GLY A 93 2.27 13.29 -21.26
CA GLY A 93 1.90 14.22 -20.20
C GLY A 93 0.69 13.80 -19.35
N LYS A 94 0.16 12.58 -19.53
CA LYS A 94 -0.83 12.02 -18.59
C LYS A 94 -0.15 11.65 -17.27
N ARG A 95 -0.86 11.84 -16.17
CA ARG A 95 -0.36 11.67 -14.80
C ARG A 95 -1.18 10.64 -14.05
N TYR A 96 -0.52 9.82 -13.25
CA TYR A 96 -1.16 8.72 -12.54
C TYR A 96 -0.55 8.54 -11.15
N ASN A 97 -1.33 7.99 -10.24
CA ASN A 97 -0.81 7.39 -9.01
C ASN A 97 -0.54 5.92 -9.30
N THR A 98 0.73 5.52 -9.27
CA THR A 98 1.19 4.26 -9.86
C THR A 98 2.04 3.47 -8.89
N VAL A 99 1.89 2.16 -8.88
CA VAL A 99 2.88 1.24 -8.31
C VAL A 99 3.65 0.58 -9.44
N VAL A 100 4.98 0.65 -9.39
CA VAL A 100 5.86 -0.13 -10.28
C VAL A 100 6.51 -1.25 -9.48
N SER A 101 6.55 -2.45 -10.06
CA SER A 101 7.22 -3.61 -9.49
C SER A 101 8.43 -3.99 -10.33
N ILE A 102 9.60 -4.06 -9.70
CA ILE A 102 10.89 -4.31 -10.34
C ILE A 102 11.45 -5.65 -9.89
N SER A 103 11.90 -6.45 -10.85
CA SER A 103 12.57 -7.73 -10.64
C SER A 103 14.05 -7.56 -10.22
N PRO A 104 14.69 -8.59 -9.63
CA PRO A 104 16.11 -8.58 -9.26
C PRO A 104 17.07 -8.23 -10.41
N ASP A 105 16.70 -8.57 -11.65
CA ASP A 105 17.48 -8.26 -12.85
C ASP A 105 17.27 -6.82 -13.36
N GLY A 106 16.46 -6.02 -12.67
CA GLY A 106 16.13 -4.64 -13.01
C GLY A 106 15.00 -4.47 -14.01
N THR A 107 14.37 -5.56 -14.46
CA THR A 107 13.22 -5.51 -15.38
C THR A 107 11.94 -5.10 -14.65
N VAL A 108 11.02 -4.42 -15.36
CA VAL A 108 9.69 -4.12 -14.83
C VAL A 108 8.85 -5.39 -14.87
N ALA A 109 8.53 -5.93 -13.70
CA ALA A 109 7.67 -7.10 -13.54
C ALA A 109 6.19 -6.75 -13.73
N ALA A 110 5.78 -5.61 -13.21
CA ALA A 110 4.42 -5.09 -13.32
C ALA A 110 4.41 -3.57 -13.16
N SER A 111 3.40 -2.91 -13.72
CA SER A 111 3.09 -1.51 -13.44
C SER A 111 1.57 -1.37 -13.38
N TYR A 112 1.08 -0.83 -12.28
CA TYR A 112 -0.35 -0.70 -12.01
C TYR A 112 -0.67 0.75 -11.63
N ARG A 113 -1.65 1.34 -12.33
CA ARG A 113 -2.16 2.69 -12.09
C ARG A 113 -3.46 2.60 -11.31
N LYS A 114 -3.58 3.40 -10.25
CA LYS A 114 -4.73 3.44 -9.35
C LYS A 114 -6.04 3.59 -10.14
N THR A 115 -6.98 2.67 -9.93
CA THR A 115 -8.21 2.61 -10.72
C THR A 115 -9.25 3.56 -10.14
N PHE A 116 -9.44 3.56 -8.81
CA PHE A 116 -10.33 4.47 -8.12
C PHE A 116 -9.52 5.55 -7.40
N LEU A 117 -9.69 6.79 -7.86
CA LEU A 117 -9.03 7.93 -7.25
C LEU A 117 -9.69 8.33 -5.93
N TYR A 118 -8.87 8.79 -5.00
CA TYR A 118 -9.33 9.54 -3.84
C TYR A 118 -9.32 11.04 -4.16
N TYR A 119 -10.05 11.87 -3.41
CA TYR A 119 -10.18 13.29 -3.75
C TYR A 119 -8.83 14.02 -3.87
N THR A 120 -7.79 13.60 -3.12
CA THR A 120 -6.43 14.16 -3.25
C THR A 120 -5.86 13.86 -4.63
N ASP A 121 -6.02 12.62 -5.11
CA ASP A 121 -5.55 12.20 -6.43
C ASP A 121 -6.32 12.92 -7.55
N GLU A 122 -7.63 13.13 -7.41
CA GLU A 122 -8.48 13.78 -8.42
C GLU A 122 -8.02 15.19 -8.80
N THR A 123 -7.24 15.86 -7.95
CA THR A 123 -6.72 17.21 -8.21
C THR A 123 -5.57 17.25 -9.22
N TRP A 124 -4.92 16.12 -9.50
CA TRP A 124 -3.70 16.08 -10.32
C TRP A 124 -3.55 14.84 -11.22
N ALA A 125 -4.14 13.70 -10.85
CA ALA A 125 -4.02 12.41 -11.53
C ALA A 125 -5.25 12.10 -12.41
N SER A 126 -5.09 11.13 -13.30
CA SER A 126 -6.17 10.45 -14.02
C SER A 126 -6.40 9.05 -13.44
N GLU A 127 -7.63 8.53 -13.53
CA GLU A 127 -7.92 7.11 -13.26
C GLU A 127 -7.05 6.23 -14.17
N GLY A 128 -6.61 5.08 -13.66
CA GLY A 128 -5.84 4.09 -14.41
C GLY A 128 -6.56 3.63 -15.69
N ASP A 129 -5.79 3.34 -16.73
CA ASP A 129 -6.29 3.07 -18.08
C ASP A 129 -6.44 1.58 -18.42
N THR A 130 -6.15 0.69 -17.47
CA THR A 130 -6.21 -0.76 -17.66
C THR A 130 -7.23 -1.46 -16.75
N GLY A 131 -7.88 -0.74 -15.84
CA GLY A 131 -8.65 -1.33 -14.74
C GLY A 131 -7.76 -2.04 -13.71
N PHE A 132 -8.39 -2.80 -12.81
CA PHE A 132 -7.68 -3.53 -11.75
C PHE A 132 -6.69 -4.55 -12.34
N TYR A 133 -5.47 -4.55 -11.82
CA TYR A 133 -4.42 -5.44 -12.28
C TYR A 133 -4.68 -6.89 -11.85
N ASN A 134 -4.51 -7.82 -12.78
CA ASN A 134 -4.17 -9.21 -12.50
C ASN A 134 -3.06 -9.65 -13.46
N GLY A 135 -2.16 -10.52 -12.99
CA GLY A 135 -1.11 -11.07 -13.83
C GLY A 135 0.10 -11.59 -13.06
N THR A 136 1.12 -12.02 -13.78
CA THR A 136 2.36 -12.53 -13.21
C THR A 136 3.21 -11.40 -12.63
N LEU A 137 3.49 -11.45 -11.33
CA LEU A 137 4.41 -10.56 -10.64
C LEU A 137 5.81 -11.18 -10.55
N GLY A 138 6.52 -11.19 -11.69
CA GLY A 138 7.88 -11.75 -11.77
C GLY A 138 7.96 -13.19 -11.25
N SER A 139 8.96 -13.49 -10.40
CA SER A 139 9.14 -14.81 -9.78
C SER A 139 8.16 -15.14 -8.66
N VAL A 140 7.38 -14.15 -8.18
CA VAL A 140 6.40 -14.34 -7.10
C VAL A 140 5.16 -15.10 -7.59
N GLY A 141 4.82 -14.97 -8.88
CA GLY A 141 3.69 -15.67 -9.49
C GLY A 141 2.47 -14.78 -9.70
N GLN A 142 1.28 -15.38 -9.86
CA GLN A 142 0.05 -14.65 -10.16
C GLN A 142 -0.40 -13.78 -8.98
N ALA A 143 -0.71 -12.52 -9.25
CA ALA A 143 -1.16 -11.57 -8.24
C ALA A 143 -2.20 -10.57 -8.78
N CYS A 144 -3.06 -10.10 -7.89
CA CYS A 144 -3.80 -8.86 -8.08
C CYS A 144 -3.09 -7.71 -7.35
N MET A 145 -3.15 -6.51 -7.92
CA MET A 145 -2.58 -5.30 -7.31
C MET A 145 -3.65 -4.22 -7.17
N GLY A 146 -3.65 -3.54 -6.02
CA GLY A 146 -4.53 -2.43 -5.72
C GLY A 146 -3.78 -1.31 -5.00
N ILE A 147 -4.31 -0.09 -5.08
CA ILE A 147 -3.78 1.08 -4.42
C ILE A 147 -4.89 1.71 -3.59
N CYS A 148 -4.76 1.63 -2.26
CA CYS A 148 -5.58 2.32 -1.27
C CYS A 148 -7.09 2.33 -1.60
N MET A 149 -7.59 3.44 -2.16
CA MET A 149 -8.99 3.69 -2.51
C MET A 149 -9.60 2.65 -3.46
N ASP A 150 -8.80 1.86 -4.18
CA ASP A 150 -9.29 0.76 -5.02
C ASP A 150 -10.19 -0.23 -4.26
N ILE A 151 -9.99 -0.43 -2.95
CA ILE A 151 -10.81 -1.36 -2.17
C ILE A 151 -12.20 -0.78 -1.83
N ASN A 152 -12.40 0.53 -1.97
CA ASN A 152 -13.65 1.21 -1.66
C ASN A 152 -14.64 1.18 -2.82
N PRO A 153 -15.93 1.42 -2.55
CA PRO A 153 -16.89 1.70 -3.61
C PRO A 153 -16.41 2.91 -4.43
N ARG A 154 -16.53 2.83 -5.75
CA ARG A 154 -16.08 3.91 -6.65
C ARG A 154 -16.66 5.26 -6.22
N ARG A 155 -15.77 6.25 -6.01
CA ARG A 155 -16.08 7.62 -5.55
C ARG A 155 -16.84 7.72 -4.22
N PHE A 156 -16.91 6.64 -3.43
CA PHE A 156 -17.83 6.50 -2.30
C PHE A 156 -19.32 6.65 -2.66
N GLU A 157 -19.67 6.51 -3.94
CA GLU A 157 -21.03 6.63 -4.47
C GLU A 157 -21.63 5.27 -4.83
N ALA A 158 -20.78 4.33 -5.29
CA ALA A 158 -21.22 2.98 -5.62
C ALA A 158 -21.75 2.25 -4.36
N PRO A 159 -22.65 1.27 -4.52
CA PRO A 159 -23.17 0.51 -3.39
C PRO A 159 -22.05 -0.14 -2.56
N TRP A 160 -22.17 -0.11 -1.23
CA TRP A 160 -21.21 -0.78 -0.34
C TRP A 160 -20.96 -2.25 -0.72
N SER A 161 -22.02 -2.94 -1.14
CA SER A 161 -21.97 -4.35 -1.54
C SER A 161 -21.40 -4.61 -2.94
N ALA A 162 -20.91 -3.58 -3.66
CA ALA A 162 -20.35 -3.77 -5.00
C ALA A 162 -19.00 -4.49 -4.98
N TYR A 163 -18.20 -4.28 -3.92
CA TYR A 163 -16.92 -4.94 -3.65
C TYR A 163 -16.03 -5.09 -4.90
N GLU A 164 -15.89 -4.03 -5.70
CA GLU A 164 -15.39 -4.10 -7.07
C GLU A 164 -14.00 -4.76 -7.14
N PHE A 165 -13.06 -4.31 -6.29
CA PHE A 165 -11.71 -4.87 -6.24
C PHE A 165 -11.65 -6.28 -5.65
N ALA A 166 -12.42 -6.57 -4.60
CA ALA A 166 -12.43 -7.89 -3.98
C ALA A 166 -13.03 -8.95 -4.91
N ASN A 167 -14.11 -8.61 -5.63
CA ASN A 167 -14.67 -9.48 -6.67
C ASN A 167 -13.67 -9.70 -7.81
N HIS A 168 -12.98 -8.66 -8.28
CA HIS A 168 -11.91 -8.81 -9.27
C HIS A 168 -10.81 -9.77 -8.79
N CYS A 169 -10.41 -9.70 -7.52
CA CYS A 169 -9.42 -10.62 -6.94
C CYS A 169 -9.91 -12.08 -6.98
N VAL A 170 -11.18 -12.31 -6.65
CA VAL A 170 -11.81 -13.64 -6.68
C VAL A 170 -11.92 -14.17 -8.11
N ASP A 171 -12.42 -13.34 -9.03
CA ASP A 171 -12.62 -13.70 -10.45
C ASP A 171 -11.29 -14.00 -11.16
N SER A 172 -10.20 -13.37 -10.72
CA SER A 172 -8.86 -13.58 -11.26
C SER A 172 -8.18 -14.85 -10.75
N ASP A 173 -8.73 -15.54 -9.75
CA ASP A 173 -8.20 -16.76 -9.11
C ASP A 173 -6.72 -16.66 -8.67
N THR A 174 -6.26 -15.46 -8.33
CA THR A 174 -4.86 -15.22 -7.96
C THR A 174 -4.61 -15.60 -6.50
N PRO A 175 -3.49 -16.29 -6.17
CA PRO A 175 -3.14 -16.64 -4.79
C PRO A 175 -2.59 -15.46 -3.96
N LEU A 176 -2.36 -14.30 -4.57
CA LEU A 176 -1.73 -13.15 -3.94
C LEU A 176 -2.48 -11.86 -4.29
N VAL A 177 -2.71 -11.04 -3.28
CA VAL A 177 -3.18 -9.65 -3.42
C VAL A 177 -2.15 -8.72 -2.78
N VAL A 178 -1.71 -7.71 -3.51
CA VAL A 178 -0.75 -6.71 -3.04
C VAL A 178 -1.41 -5.33 -3.03
N LEU A 179 -1.48 -4.73 -1.85
CA LEU A 179 -1.97 -3.37 -1.65
C LEU A 179 -0.83 -2.44 -1.23
N SER A 180 -0.68 -1.35 -1.97
CA SER A 180 0.17 -0.21 -1.63
C SER A 180 -0.72 0.96 -1.22
N MET A 181 -0.54 1.52 -0.02
CA MET A 181 -1.59 2.36 0.59
C MET A 181 -1.06 3.63 1.28
N ALA A 182 -1.85 4.70 1.17
CA ALA A 182 -1.78 5.91 1.98
C ALA A 182 -3.14 6.14 2.68
N TRP A 183 -3.55 5.14 3.46
CA TRP A 183 -4.84 5.11 4.15
C TRP A 183 -4.84 5.97 5.40
N LEU A 184 -5.84 6.84 5.50
CA LEU A 184 -6.00 7.78 6.61
C LEU A 184 -6.54 7.08 7.87
N THR A 185 -6.13 7.57 9.02
CA THR A 185 -6.80 7.29 10.30
C THR A 185 -7.75 8.41 10.68
N ARG A 186 -8.70 8.13 11.58
CA ARG A 186 -9.59 9.13 12.18
C ARG A 186 -9.09 9.61 13.54
N LEU A 187 -7.90 9.19 13.97
CA LEU A 187 -7.32 9.54 15.26
C LEU A 187 -6.67 10.93 15.21
N LEU A 188 -6.69 11.62 16.34
CA LEU A 188 -5.92 12.85 16.55
C LEU A 188 -4.40 12.55 16.56
N PRO A 189 -3.53 13.51 16.16
CA PRO A 189 -2.08 13.36 16.22
C PRO A 189 -1.56 12.89 17.58
N GLN A 190 -2.11 13.43 18.67
CA GLN A 190 -1.76 13.03 20.02
C GLN A 190 -2.09 11.55 20.28
N GLN A 191 -3.24 11.05 19.81
CA GLN A 191 -3.64 9.64 19.98
C GLN A 191 -2.77 8.70 19.14
N LEU A 192 -2.38 9.13 17.93
CA LEU A 192 -1.41 8.41 17.10
C LEU A 192 -0.07 8.28 17.81
N HIS A 193 0.39 9.33 18.48
CA HIS A 193 1.62 9.29 19.26
C HIS A 193 1.50 8.37 20.48
N GLU A 194 0.45 8.52 21.28
CA GLU A 194 0.25 7.78 22.54
C GLU A 194 0.03 6.27 22.32
N THR A 195 -0.66 5.89 21.24
CA THR A 195 -1.01 4.48 20.93
C THR A 195 -0.28 3.94 19.71
N GLY A 196 0.82 4.58 19.31
CA GLY A 196 1.51 4.35 18.04
C GLY A 196 1.98 2.92 17.79
N MET A 197 2.33 2.19 18.85
CA MET A 197 2.78 0.79 18.76
C MET A 197 1.62 -0.22 18.65
N GLN A 198 0.37 0.21 18.81
CA GLN A 198 -0.80 -0.63 18.62
C GLN A 198 -1.36 -0.44 17.20
N PRO A 199 -1.91 -1.47 16.57
CA PRO A 199 -2.58 -1.33 15.29
C PRO A 199 -3.85 -0.47 15.41
N ASP A 200 -4.26 0.16 14.32
CA ASP A 200 -5.57 0.77 14.16
C ASP A 200 -6.60 -0.31 13.82
N LEU A 201 -7.26 -0.84 14.86
CA LEU A 201 -8.19 -1.97 14.71
C LEU A 201 -9.46 -1.60 13.94
N GLU A 202 -9.92 -0.35 14.00
CA GLU A 202 -11.07 0.10 13.21
C GLU A 202 -10.75 0.08 11.72
N THR A 203 -9.56 0.57 11.36
CA THR A 203 -9.05 0.52 9.98
C THR A 203 -8.88 -0.91 9.49
N LEU A 204 -8.28 -1.79 10.32
CA LEU A 204 -8.12 -3.20 9.97
C LEU A 204 -9.48 -3.88 9.75
N SER A 205 -10.45 -3.67 10.66
CA SER A 205 -11.81 -4.23 10.50
C SER A 205 -12.48 -3.73 9.22
N TYR A 206 -12.32 -2.46 8.88
CA TYR A 206 -12.83 -1.89 7.64
C TYR A 206 -12.20 -2.56 6.41
N TRP A 207 -10.88 -2.73 6.38
CA TRP A 207 -10.20 -3.42 5.28
C TRP A 207 -10.70 -4.86 5.12
N LEU A 208 -10.85 -5.60 6.23
CA LEU A 208 -11.39 -6.96 6.19
C LEU A 208 -12.84 -7.00 5.66
N GLU A 209 -13.66 -6.00 6.00
CA GLU A 209 -15.03 -5.89 5.48
C GLU A 209 -15.05 -5.63 3.97
N ARG A 210 -14.13 -4.82 3.44
CA ARG A 210 -13.99 -4.62 1.98
C ARG A 210 -13.56 -5.89 1.24
N PHE A 211 -12.97 -6.85 1.95
CA PHE A 211 -12.51 -8.13 1.41
C PHE A 211 -13.49 -9.28 1.65
N VAL A 212 -14.74 -9.03 2.05
CA VAL A 212 -15.76 -10.08 2.28
C VAL A 212 -15.85 -11.11 1.13
N PRO A 213 -15.88 -10.74 -0.17
CA PRO A 213 -15.87 -11.74 -1.25
C PRO A 213 -14.64 -12.64 -1.24
N VAL A 214 -13.45 -12.10 -0.96
CA VAL A 214 -12.20 -12.86 -0.83
C VAL A 214 -12.29 -13.81 0.37
N VAL A 215 -12.80 -13.34 1.51
CA VAL A 215 -13.03 -14.16 2.72
C VAL A 215 -13.98 -15.30 2.45
N GLN A 216 -15.04 -15.06 1.68
CA GLN A 216 -16.04 -16.06 1.32
C GLN A 216 -15.60 -16.98 0.17
N SER A 217 -14.47 -16.71 -0.47
CA SER A 217 -13.99 -17.52 -1.58
C SER A 217 -13.56 -18.91 -1.11
N GLU A 218 -13.86 -19.92 -1.93
CA GLU A 218 -13.48 -21.32 -1.68
C GLU A 218 -12.18 -21.71 -2.38
N ARG A 219 -11.31 -20.73 -2.67
CA ARG A 219 -10.06 -20.94 -3.41
C ARG A 219 -9.16 -21.95 -2.70
N GLN A 220 -8.72 -22.98 -3.41
CA GLN A 220 -7.78 -23.96 -2.86
C GLN A 220 -6.37 -23.37 -2.69
N GLY A 221 -5.77 -23.59 -1.51
CA GLY A 221 -4.46 -23.05 -1.15
C GLY A 221 -4.47 -21.62 -0.62
N GLY A 222 -5.67 -21.03 -0.45
CA GLY A 222 -5.85 -19.70 0.13
C GLY A 222 -5.39 -18.54 -0.78
N ILE A 223 -5.52 -17.34 -0.23
CA ILE A 223 -5.10 -16.07 -0.81
C ILE A 223 -4.29 -15.31 0.24
N VAL A 224 -3.02 -15.02 -0.06
CA VAL A 224 -2.20 -14.13 0.75
C VAL A 224 -2.56 -12.69 0.39
N VAL A 225 -2.89 -11.87 1.38
CA VAL A 225 -3.13 -10.43 1.20
C VAL A 225 -2.05 -9.65 1.93
N VAL A 226 -1.33 -8.83 1.18
CA VAL A 226 -0.23 -7.99 1.66
C VAL A 226 -0.72 -6.54 1.65
N MET A 227 -0.78 -5.91 2.83
CA MET A 227 -1.22 -4.53 2.98
C MET A 227 -0.05 -3.69 3.48
N ALA A 228 0.57 -2.91 2.59
CA ALA A 228 1.66 -2.00 2.92
C ALA A 228 1.13 -0.56 2.94
N ASN A 229 0.85 -0.07 4.13
CA ASN A 229 0.31 1.27 4.36
C ASN A 229 1.34 2.15 5.06
N ARG A 230 1.42 3.43 4.67
CA ARG A 230 2.29 4.39 5.37
C ARG A 230 1.74 4.73 6.76
N CYS A 231 2.60 5.26 7.61
CA CYS A 231 2.23 5.87 8.88
C CYS A 231 2.59 7.37 8.88
N GLY A 232 2.47 8.00 10.05
CA GLY A 232 2.82 9.41 10.26
C GLY A 232 1.70 10.38 9.89
N THR A 233 2.07 11.65 9.75
CA THR A 233 1.17 12.76 9.44
C THR A 233 1.72 13.60 8.30
N GLU A 234 0.84 14.31 7.61
CA GLU A 234 1.21 15.33 6.62
C GLU A 234 0.36 16.60 6.80
N PRO A 235 0.88 17.79 6.45
CA PRO A 235 0.09 19.00 6.38
C PRO A 235 -1.10 18.84 5.44
N GLY A 236 -2.22 19.45 5.83
CA GLY A 236 -3.41 19.63 5.01
C GLY A 236 -4.69 19.10 5.63
N MET A 237 -5.79 19.28 4.91
CA MET A 237 -7.13 19.07 5.43
C MET A 237 -7.98 18.19 4.52
N VAL A 238 -8.69 17.27 5.15
CA VAL A 238 -9.64 16.35 4.55
C VAL A 238 -10.95 16.45 5.32
N ALA A 239 -12.00 16.85 4.63
CA ALA A 239 -13.32 16.96 5.24
C ALA A 239 -13.77 15.61 5.85
N GLY A 240 -14.10 15.63 7.14
CA GLY A 240 -14.60 14.45 7.87
C GLY A 240 -13.53 13.41 8.26
N VAL A 241 -12.25 13.66 7.96
CA VAL A 241 -11.13 12.78 8.33
C VAL A 241 -10.00 13.52 9.04
N SER A 242 -9.58 14.70 8.57
CA SER A 242 -8.57 15.51 9.29
C SER A 242 -9.08 15.86 10.67
N GLN A 243 -8.29 15.50 11.67
CA GLN A 243 -8.57 15.82 13.05
C GLN A 243 -7.28 16.31 13.70
N GLY A 244 -7.23 17.60 14.05
CA GLY A 244 -6.16 18.16 14.86
C GLY A 244 -5.14 19.01 14.10
N ILE A 245 -4.25 19.59 14.90
CA ILE A 245 -3.12 20.42 14.47
C ILE A 245 -1.83 19.78 14.98
N ASP A 246 -0.73 20.01 14.28
CA ASP A 246 0.60 19.65 14.76
C ASP A 246 1.14 20.64 15.81
N ASP A 247 2.36 20.39 16.27
CA ASP A 247 3.05 21.24 17.26
C ASP A 247 3.36 22.66 16.73
N GLU A 248 3.31 22.86 15.41
CA GLU A 248 3.48 24.16 14.74
C GLU A 248 2.15 24.88 14.51
N GLY A 249 1.03 24.26 14.88
CA GLY A 249 -0.32 24.79 14.73
C GLY A 249 -0.91 24.66 13.33
N GLN A 250 -0.33 23.82 12.47
CA GLN A 250 -0.85 23.53 11.13
C GLN A 250 -1.84 22.38 11.17
N GLU A 251 -2.91 22.45 10.38
CA GLU A 251 -3.83 21.32 10.21
C GLU A 251 -3.13 20.16 9.52
N VAL A 252 -3.37 18.95 10.03
CA VAL A 252 -2.74 17.74 9.51
C VAL A 252 -3.74 16.62 9.24
N VAL A 253 -3.36 15.72 8.34
CA VAL A 253 -3.93 14.39 8.17
C VAL A 253 -3.03 13.35 8.82
N GLY A 254 -3.62 12.31 9.41
CA GLY A 254 -2.90 11.17 9.94
C GLY A 254 -3.11 9.91 9.11
N TYR A 255 -2.08 9.08 8.99
CA TYR A 255 -2.13 7.81 8.28
C TYR A 255 -2.14 6.63 9.27
N ALA A 256 -2.89 5.59 8.93
CA ALA A 256 -3.23 4.52 9.86
C ALA A 256 -2.09 3.54 10.15
N GLY A 257 -0.97 3.57 9.40
CA GLY A 257 0.06 2.54 9.49
C GLY A 257 -0.59 1.15 9.38
N THR A 258 -0.40 0.31 10.39
CA THR A 258 -1.16 -0.95 10.52
C THR A 258 -0.92 -1.90 9.34
N SER A 259 0.25 -1.78 8.69
CA SER A 259 0.67 -2.71 7.63
C SER A 259 0.65 -4.13 8.16
N CYS A 260 0.11 -5.04 7.37
CA CYS A 260 -0.07 -6.43 7.77
C CYS A 260 0.05 -7.39 6.59
N VAL A 261 0.31 -8.65 6.91
CA VAL A 261 0.22 -9.76 5.96
C VAL A 261 -0.72 -10.79 6.55
N LEU A 262 -1.72 -11.19 5.77
CA LEU A 262 -2.70 -12.18 6.17
C LEU A 262 -2.93 -13.23 5.09
N MET A 263 -3.45 -14.38 5.49
CA MET A 263 -3.93 -15.44 4.63
C MET A 263 -5.44 -15.55 4.81
N VAL A 264 -6.16 -15.63 3.70
CA VAL A 264 -7.56 -16.01 3.66
C VAL A 264 -7.64 -17.43 3.11
N GLU A 265 -8.20 -18.35 3.88
CA GLU A 265 -8.37 -19.74 3.46
C GLU A 265 -9.65 -20.32 4.06
N GLN A 266 -10.57 -20.79 3.21
CA GLN A 266 -11.80 -21.48 3.62
C GLN A 266 -12.64 -20.69 4.64
N GLY A 267 -12.83 -19.38 4.43
CA GLY A 267 -13.60 -18.54 5.37
C GLY A 267 -12.83 -18.11 6.63
N GLU A 268 -11.59 -18.56 6.82
CA GLU A 268 -10.73 -18.14 7.92
C GLU A 268 -9.75 -17.07 7.48
N VAL A 269 -9.59 -16.02 8.31
CA VAL A 269 -8.57 -14.99 8.15
C VAL A 269 -7.48 -15.23 9.17
N ARG A 270 -6.25 -15.48 8.72
CA ARG A 270 -5.08 -15.72 9.57
C ARG A 270 -4.07 -14.61 9.34
N ILE A 271 -3.78 -13.82 10.36
CA ILE A 271 -2.83 -12.70 10.26
C ILE A 271 -1.47 -13.21 10.71
N PHE A 272 -0.48 -13.14 9.82
CA PHE A 272 0.88 -13.56 10.15
C PHE A 272 1.53 -12.59 11.14
N ASP A 273 1.42 -11.29 10.88
CA ASP A 273 1.86 -10.21 11.78
C ASP A 273 1.24 -8.88 11.32
N ILE A 274 1.26 -7.88 12.20
CA ILE A 274 0.69 -6.55 12.00
C ILE A 274 1.50 -5.50 12.75
N LEU A 275 1.81 -4.39 12.09
CA LEU A 275 2.54 -3.28 12.70
C LEU A 275 1.63 -2.36 13.51
N GLY A 276 2.24 -1.61 14.44
CA GLY A 276 1.58 -0.47 15.07
C GLY A 276 1.21 0.61 14.06
N LYS A 277 0.26 1.49 14.41
CA LYS A 277 -0.21 2.58 13.54
C LYS A 277 0.84 3.68 13.26
N ALA A 278 1.82 3.87 14.16
CA ALA A 278 2.91 4.85 14.01
C ALA A 278 4.31 4.21 14.01
N GLU A 279 4.38 2.88 13.97
CA GLU A 279 5.66 2.16 13.93
C GLU A 279 6.33 2.34 12.54
N GLU A 280 7.60 2.70 12.50
CA GLU A 280 8.39 2.72 11.27
C GLU A 280 9.34 1.52 11.24
N ARG A 281 9.00 0.49 10.46
CA ARG A 281 9.74 -0.78 10.42
C ARG A 281 9.46 -1.55 9.13
N LEU A 282 10.42 -2.40 8.75
CA LEU A 282 10.18 -3.50 7.83
C LEU A 282 9.49 -4.69 8.55
N LEU A 283 8.23 -4.94 8.24
CA LEU A 283 7.53 -6.17 8.59
C LEU A 283 8.03 -7.31 7.70
N LYS A 284 8.63 -8.35 8.27
CA LYS A 284 9.13 -9.52 7.52
C LYS A 284 8.32 -10.75 7.89
N ILE A 285 7.76 -11.41 6.88
CA ILE A 285 6.89 -12.56 7.05
C ILE A 285 7.35 -13.69 6.15
N ASP A 286 7.45 -14.90 6.69
CA ASP A 286 7.53 -16.11 5.88
C ASP A 286 6.19 -16.84 5.94
N THR A 287 5.48 -16.89 4.81
CA THR A 287 4.15 -17.50 4.75
C THR A 287 4.18 -19.03 4.87
N THR A 288 5.36 -19.65 4.97
CA THR A 288 5.47 -21.09 5.32
C THR A 288 5.47 -21.34 6.83
N GLU A 289 5.66 -20.30 7.64
CA GLU A 289 5.61 -20.35 9.09
C GLU A 289 4.17 -20.17 9.61
N PRO A 290 3.83 -20.66 10.81
CA PRO A 290 2.49 -20.50 11.35
C PRO A 290 2.15 -19.02 11.62
N PRO A 291 0.89 -18.58 11.36
CA PRO A 291 0.45 -17.22 11.62
C PRO A 291 0.35 -16.93 13.12
N GLN A 292 0.63 -15.69 13.54
CA GLN A 292 0.56 -15.28 14.95
C GLN A 292 -0.87 -15.13 15.47
N PHE A 293 -1.81 -14.73 14.59
CA PHE A 293 -3.21 -14.50 14.96
C PHE A 293 -4.15 -15.23 14.01
N ALA A 294 -5.27 -15.74 14.54
CA ALA A 294 -6.33 -16.35 13.75
C ALA A 294 -7.67 -15.72 14.10
N LEU A 295 -8.40 -15.27 13.07
CA LEU A 295 -9.75 -14.74 13.15
C LEU A 295 -10.67 -15.66 12.33
N ARG A 296 -11.66 -16.25 13.00
CA ARG A 296 -12.75 -16.93 12.29
C ARG A 296 -13.83 -15.91 11.99
N ALA A 297 -14.13 -15.69 10.71
CA ALA A 297 -15.31 -14.95 10.34
C ALA A 297 -16.53 -15.73 10.84
N LYS A 298 -17.30 -15.14 11.76
CA LYS A 298 -18.69 -15.58 11.97
C LYS A 298 -19.49 -14.95 10.84
N VAL A 299 -19.66 -15.69 9.75
CA VAL A 299 -20.63 -15.31 8.73
C VAL A 299 -22.01 -15.60 9.32
N SER A 300 -22.68 -14.57 9.83
CA SER A 300 -24.08 -14.61 10.26
C SER A 300 -25.00 -14.20 9.14
#